data_AF-L1QJA7-F1
#
_entry.id   AF-L1QJA7-F1
#
_cell.length_a   1.000
_cell.length_b   1.000
_cell.length_c   1.000
_cell.angle_alpha   90.00
_cell.angle_beta   90.00
_cell.angle_gamma   90.00
#
_symmetry.space_group_name_H-M   'P 1'
#
loop_
_entity.id
_entity.type
_entity.pdbx_description
1 polymer ?
#
loop_
_entity_poly.entity_id
_entity_poly.type
_entity_poly.pdbx_seq_one_letter_code
_entity_poly.pdbx_strand_id
1 'polypeptide(L)' 'MYEYLDRRYALALYEVAEKKGKVDEYLGDLREICSLIDDNSDFLEVIKHPQIGTKQKKKTFINYI' A
#
# COMPACT_ATOMS: atom_id res chain seq x y z
N MET A 1 -1.08 -4.34 18.89
CA MET A 1 -0.33 -3.06 18.92
C MET A 1 -0.30 -2.31 17.57
N TYR A 2 -0.99 -2.81 16.52
CA TYR A 2 -1.04 -2.19 15.20
C TYR A 2 -2.35 -1.42 14.90
N GLU A 3 -3.48 -1.79 15.50
CA GLU A 3 -4.80 -1.20 15.17
C GLU A 3 -4.86 0.33 15.27
N TYR A 4 -4.18 0.92 16.26
CA TYR A 4 -4.19 2.36 16.46
C TYR A 4 -3.35 3.11 15.42
N LEU A 5 -2.33 2.44 14.86
CA LEU A 5 -1.50 2.98 13.79
C LEU A 5 -2.21 2.83 12.44
N ASP A 6 -2.83 1.68 12.20
CA ASP A 6 -3.59 1.39 10.98
C ASP A 6 -4.75 2.37 10.81
N ARG A 7 -5.51 2.61 11.89
CA ARG A 7 -6.62 3.58 11.88
C ARG A 7 -6.16 5.01 11.61
N ARG A 8 -4.99 5.41 12.12
CA ARG A 8 -4.42 6.75 11.89
C ARG A 8 -4.03 6.95 10.43
N TYR A 9 -3.36 5.98 9.83
CA TYR A 9 -2.98 6.07 8.42
C TYR A 9 -4.18 5.97 7.49
N ALA A 10 -5.14 5.10 7.79
CA ALA A 10 -6.38 5.00 7.02
C ALA A 10 -7.19 6.32 7.05
N LEU A 11 -7.34 6.92 8.24
CA LEU A 11 -8.03 8.20 8.37
C LEU A 11 -7.31 9.32 7.62
N ALA A 12 -5.98 9.42 7.75
CA ALA A 12 -5.21 10.43 7.04
C ALA A 12 -5.33 10.29 5.52
N LEU A 13 -5.33 9.05 5.00
CA LEU A 13 -5.49 8.78 3.58
C LEU A 13 -6.90 9.19 3.10
N TYR A 14 -7.94 8.85 3.88
CA TYR A 14 -9.31 9.23 3.58
C TYR A 14 -9.50 10.75 3.56
N GLU A 15 -8.98 11.47 4.57
CA GLU A 15 -9.05 12.94 4.61
C GLU A 15 -8.35 13.60 3.41
N VAL A 16 -7.25 13.03 2.92
CA VAL A 16 -6.57 13.51 1.71
C VAL A 16 -7.41 13.27 0.47
N ALA A 17 -8.03 12.10 0.36
CA ALA A 17 -8.90 11.75 -0.77
C ALA A 17 -10.16 12.63 -0.80
N GLU A 18 -10.75 12.88 0.37
CA GLU A 18 -11.92 13.76 0.55
C GLU A 18 -11.59 15.20 0.16
N LYS A 19 -10.47 15.75 0.65
CA LYS A 19 -10.00 17.09 0.27
C LYS A 19 -9.77 17.26 -1.23
N LYS A 20 -9.46 16.17 -1.94
CA LYS A 20 -9.25 16.16 -3.40
C LYS A 20 -10.50 15.79 -4.20
N GLY A 21 -11.62 15.46 -3.55
CA GLY A 21 -12.83 14.99 -4.22
C GLY A 21 -12.65 13.67 -4.98
N LYS A 22 -11.69 12.83 -4.56
CA LYS A 22 -11.26 11.61 -5.26
C LYS A 22 -11.41 10.37 -4.37
N VAL A 23 -12.37 10.37 -3.46
CA VAL A 23 -12.56 9.28 -2.48
C VAL A 23 -12.73 7.93 -3.18
N ASP A 24 -13.59 7.85 -4.20
CA ASP A 24 -13.85 6.59 -4.92
C ASP A 24 -12.62 6.07 -5.67
N GLU A 25 -11.83 6.95 -6.28
CA GLU A 25 -10.56 6.61 -6.98
C GLU A 25 -9.56 6.02 -5.98
N TYR A 26 -9.33 6.71 -4.86
CA TYR A 26 -8.41 6.26 -3.82
C TYR A 26 -8.84 4.93 -3.18
N LEU A 27 -10.14 4.72 -2.97
CA LEU A 27 -10.66 3.45 -2.46
C LEU A 27 -10.55 2.33 -3.50
N GLY A 28 -10.73 2.63 -4.79
CA GLY A 28 -10.51 1.70 -5.89
C GLY A 28 -9.06 1.23 -5.95
N ASP A 29 -8.12 2.17 -6.00
CA ASP A 29 -6.69 1.90 -6.03
C ASP A 29 -6.26 1.09 -4.80
N LEU A 30 -6.76 1.44 -3.61
CA LEU A 30 -6.44 0.71 -2.38
C LEU A 30 -6.91 -0.75 -2.43
N ARG A 31 -8.10 -1.01 -2.99
CA ARG A 31 -8.64 -2.37 -3.15
C ARG A 31 -7.82 -3.18 -4.14
N GLU A 32 -7.39 -2.57 -5.25
CA GLU A 32 -6.48 -3.24 -6.19
C GLU A 32 -5.15 -3.57 -5.53
N ILE A 33 -4.56 -2.64 -4.79
CA ILE A 33 -3.31 -2.88 -4.06
C ILE A 33 -3.47 -4.01 -3.04
N CYS A 34 -4.56 -4.04 -2.26
CA CYS A 34 -4.85 -5.14 -1.35
C CYS A 34 -4.96 -6.48 -2.08
N SER A 35 -5.71 -6.52 -3.19
CA SER A 35 -5.87 -7.74 -3.98
C SER A 35 -4.54 -8.22 -4.56
N LEU A 36 -3.71 -7.31 -5.09
CA LEU A 36 -2.37 -7.64 -5.60
C LEU A 36 -1.44 -8.19 -4.51
N ILE A 37 -1.55 -7.68 -3.28
CA ILE A 37 -0.75 -8.18 -2.15
C ILE A 37 -1.25 -9.56 -1.71
N ASP A 38 -2.57 -9.76 -1.64
CA ASP A 38 -3.17 -11.02 -1.21
C ASP A 38 -3.01 -12.14 -2.25
N ASP A 39 -3.12 -11.80 -3.54
CA ASP A 39 -3.02 -12.76 -4.65
C ASP A 39 -1.58 -13.13 -5.01
N ASN A 40 -0.57 -12.35 -4.56
CA ASN A 40 0.83 -12.53 -4.95
C ASN A 40 1.75 -12.78 -3.76
N SER A 41 1.79 -14.04 -3.32
CA SER A 41 2.66 -14.50 -2.22
C SER A 41 4.14 -14.19 -2.43
N ASP A 42 4.61 -14.28 -3.67
CA ASP A 42 6.01 -14.05 -4.04
C ASP A 42 6.40 -12.59 -3.85
N PHE A 43 5.46 -11.68 -4.12
CA PHE A 43 5.63 -10.26 -3.86
C PHE A 43 5.86 -9.98 -2.37
N LEU A 44 5.09 -10.65 -1.52
CA LEU A 44 5.20 -10.59 -0.07
C LEU A 44 6.55 -11.13 0.44
N GLU A 45 7.07 -12.19 -0.18
CA GLU A 45 8.40 -12.71 0.12
C GLU A 45 9.50 -11.71 -0.24
N VAL A 46 9.43 -11.08 -1.42
CA VAL A 46 10.38 -10.05 -1.87
C VAL A 46 10.38 -8.84 -0.92
N ILE A 47 9.21 -8.41 -0.46
CA ILE A 47 9.06 -7.29 0.48
C ILE A 47 9.65 -7.63 1.85
N LYS A 48 9.44 -8.86 2.32
CA LYS A 48 9.97 -9.32 3.61
C LYS A 48 11.44 -9.74 3.53
N HIS A 49 11.99 -9.92 2.33
CA HIS A 49 13.34 -10.44 2.15
C HIS A 49 14.39 -9.50 2.76
N PRO A 50 15.21 -9.97 3.74
CA PRO A 50 16.15 -9.12 4.47
C PRO A 50 17.34 -8.66 3.61
N GLN A 51 17.70 -9.41 2.55
CA GLN A 51 18.81 -9.05 1.65
C GLN A 51 18.45 -8.00 0.61
N ILE A 52 17.16 -7.70 0.42
CA ILE A 52 16.74 -6.67 -0.53
C ILE A 52 16.70 -5.34 0.21
N GLY A 53 17.66 -4.46 -0.10
CA GLY A 53 17.73 -3.14 0.51
C GLY A 53 16.48 -2.29 0.20
N THR A 54 16.11 -1.40 1.12
CA THR A 54 14.89 -0.56 1.02
C THR A 54 14.81 0.25 -0.28
N LYS A 55 15.95 0.66 -0.85
CA LYS A 55 16.00 1.35 -2.16
C LYS A 55 15.57 0.46 -3.32
N GLN A 56 15.99 -0.81 -3.32
CA GLN A 56 15.63 -1.76 -4.37
C GLN A 56 14.16 -2.14 -4.26
N LYS A 57 13.66 -2.39 -3.04
CA LYS A 57 12.22 -2.62 -2.80
C LYS A 57 11.38 -1.49 -3.39
N LYS A 58 11.69 -0.23 -3.04
CA LYS A 58 10.97 0.95 -3.57
C LYS A 58 10.95 1.00 -5.10
N LYS A 59 12.06 0.65 -5.76
CA LYS A 59 12.12 0.62 -7.23
C LYS A 59 11.23 -0.47 -7.82
N THR A 60 11.19 -1.65 -7.19
CA THR A 60 10.30 -2.73 -7.59
C THR A 60 8.83 -2.34 -7.45
N PHE A 61 8.45 -1.65 -6.37
CA PHE A 61 7.07 -1.15 -6.18
C PHE A 61 6.66 -0.13 -7.24
N ILE A 62 7.50 0.87 -7.52
CA ILE A 62 7.20 1.93 -8.49
C ILE A 62 7.13 1.38 -9.93
N ASN A 63 7.82 0.29 -10.22
CA ASN A 63 7.76 -0.31 -11.56
C ASN A 63 6.51 -1.17 -11.78
N TYR A 64 5.77 -1.49 -10.72
CA TYR A 64 4.58 -2.35 -10.78
C TYR A 64 3.25 -1.57 -10.77
N ILE A 65 3.29 -0.28 -10.39
CA ILE A 65 2.15 0.66 -10.27
C ILE A 65 2.43 1.85 -11.18
#